data_AF-A0ABD3CN25-F1
#
_entry.id   AF-A0ABD3CN25-F1
#
_cell.length_a   1.000
_cell.length_b   1.000
_cell.length_c   1.000
_cell.angle_alpha   90.00
_cell.angle_beta   90.00
_cell.angle_gamma   90.00
#
_symmetry.space_group_name_H-M   'P 1'
#
loop_
_entity.id
_entity.type
_entity.pdbx_description
1 polymer ?
#
loop_
_entity_poly.entity_id
_entity_poly.type
_entity_poly.pdbx_seq_one_letter_code
_entity_poly.pdbx_strand_id
1 'polypeptide(L)'
;MLAWPTILSKRSVFRKLFEEFDCTLVGNLDVEKLLSIRVHGTTLLSELKLRSIIENAKQVLKIQQEFGSFSNYCRGFLNHKPIKSYFRYGRQVPAKSPKSELISKDLIQRGLHCIGPTMVYSFMQVAGLHGATTVYED
;
A
#
# COMPACT_ATOMS: atom_id res chain seq x y z
N MET A 1 11.65 10.33 -3.39
CA MET A 1 11.18 8.98 -3.01
C MET A 1 12.27 8.31 -2.20
N LEU A 2 11.95 7.60 -1.12
CA LEU A 2 12.94 6.79 -0.39
C LEU A 2 13.15 5.49 -1.16
N ALA A 3 14.39 5.01 -1.25
CA ALA A 3 14.69 3.73 -1.85
C ALA A 3 14.09 2.59 -1.01
N TRP A 4 13.64 1.51 -1.67
CA TRP A 4 13.03 0.35 -1.02
C TRP A 4 13.89 -0.24 0.13
N PRO A 5 15.22 -0.37 0.01
CA PRO A 5 16.06 -0.87 1.10
C PRO A 5 16.02 0.02 2.35
N THR A 6 15.93 1.34 2.17
CA THR A 6 15.84 2.30 3.27
C THR A 6 14.52 2.17 4.02
N ILE A 7 13.42 1.88 3.31
CA ILE A 7 12.12 1.64 3.92
C ILE A 7 12.12 0.31 4.69
N LEU A 8 12.70 -0.75 4.11
CA LEU A 8 12.81 -2.06 4.75
C LEU A 8 13.64 -2.03 6.03
N SER A 9 14.78 -1.32 6.02
CA SER A 9 15.61 -1.12 7.22
C SER A 9 14.83 -0.48 8.37
N LYS A 10 13.88 0.42 8.07
CA LYS A 10 13.06 1.14 9.05
C LYS A 10 11.75 0.43 9.40
N ARG A 11 11.50 -0.78 8.86
CA ARG A 11 10.23 -1.49 9.01
C ARG A 11 9.83 -1.75 10.47
N SER A 12 10.79 -2.11 11.33
CA SER A 12 10.55 -2.33 12.76
C SER A 12 10.11 -1.05 13.48
N VAL A 13 10.70 0.08 13.10
CA VAL A 13 10.35 1.42 13.63
C VAL A 13 8.94 1.79 13.18
N PHE A 14 8.61 1.60 11.89
CA PHE A 14 7.26 1.86 11.38
C PHE A 14 6.18 1.02 12.07
N ARG A 15 6.44 -0.27 12.31
CA ARG A 15 5.50 -1.14 13.04
C ARG A 15 5.19 -0.62 14.44
N LYS A 16 6.22 -0.23 15.20
CA LYS A 16 6.02 0.34 16.54
C LYS A 16 5.28 1.68 16.51
N LEU A 17 5.56 2.52 15.52
CA LEU A 17 4.95 3.85 15.41
C LEU A 17 3.50 3.82 14.96
N PHE A 18 3.14 2.84 14.13
CA PHE A 18 1.81 2.68 13.58
C PHE A 18 1.05 1.53 14.22
N GLU A 19 1.39 1.15 15.46
CA GLU A 19 0.67 0.13 16.25
C GLU A 19 0.40 -1.16 15.44
N GLU A 20 1.46 -1.75 14.89
CA GLU A 20 1.42 -2.93 14.01
C GLU A 20 0.54 -2.78 12.75
N PHE A 21 0.29 -1.53 12.32
CA PHE A 21 -0.60 -1.15 11.22
C PHE A 21 -2.07 -1.47 11.47
N ASP A 22 -2.52 -1.50 12.73
CA ASP A 22 -3.95 -1.56 13.05
C ASP A 22 -4.65 -0.28 12.57
N CYS A 23 -5.55 -0.43 11.58
CA CYS A 23 -6.24 0.71 10.98
C CYS A 23 -7.08 1.50 12.01
N THR A 24 -7.58 0.83 13.05
CA THR A 24 -8.37 1.44 14.14
C THR A 24 -7.52 2.33 15.01
N LEU A 25 -6.32 1.86 15.36
CA LEU A 25 -5.37 2.64 16.17
C LEU A 25 -4.75 3.76 15.33
N VAL A 26 -4.32 3.44 14.11
CA VAL A 26 -3.71 4.40 13.17
C VAL A 26 -4.67 5.54 12.83
N GLY A 27 -5.96 5.25 12.65
CA GLY A 27 -6.97 6.28 12.38
C GLY A 27 -7.15 7.29 13.52
N ASN A 28 -6.75 6.93 14.75
CA ASN A 28 -6.83 7.77 15.94
C ASN A 28 -5.48 8.37 16.35
N LEU A 29 -4.40 8.13 15.58
CA LEU A 29 -3.10 8.72 15.87
C LEU A 29 -3.10 10.22 15.60
N ASP A 30 -2.36 10.93 16.44
CA ASP A 30 -2.14 12.35 16.30
C ASP A 30 -0.94 12.62 15.37
N VAL A 31 -1.18 13.39 14.31
CA VAL A 31 -0.18 13.83 13.33
C VAL A 31 0.93 14.63 14.02
N GLU A 32 0.59 15.50 14.98
CA GLU A 32 1.56 16.37 15.64
C GLU A 32 2.52 15.55 16.50
N LYS A 33 1.98 14.57 17.22
CA LYS A 33 2.78 13.59 17.97
C LYS A 33 3.74 12.84 17.04
N LEU A 34 3.27 12.35 15.89
CA LEU A 34 4.13 11.67 14.92
C LEU A 34 5.19 12.60 14.29
N LEU A 35 4.83 13.87 14.07
CA LEU A 35 5.76 14.88 13.56
C LEU A 35 6.82 15.30 14.56
N SER A 36 6.60 15.12 15.87
CA SER A 36 7.63 15.36 16.88
C SER A 36 8.70 14.26 16.92
N ILE A 37 8.39 13.06 16.42
CA ILE A 37 9.28 11.90 16.49
C ILE A 37 10.42 12.09 15.48
N ARG A 38 11.65 12.02 15.99
CA ARG A 38 12.88 12.09 15.20
C ARG A 38 13.61 10.76 15.31
N VAL A 39 13.97 10.19 14.18
CA VAL A 39 14.78 8.97 14.11
C VAL A 39 16.10 9.35 13.47
N HIS A 40 17.19 9.20 14.22
CA HIS A 40 18.53 9.68 13.83
C HIS A 40 18.54 11.17 13.42
N GLY A 41 17.84 12.03 14.18
CA GLY A 41 17.78 13.48 13.91
C GLY A 41 16.91 13.89 12.73
N THR A 42 16.32 12.94 11.99
CA THR A 42 15.44 13.22 10.84
C THR A 42 14.00 12.82 11.12
N THR A 43 13.05 13.58 10.57
CA THR A 43 11.64 13.17 10.58
C THR A 43 11.48 11.94 9.70
N LEU A 44 10.72 10.95 10.19
CA LEU A 44 10.55 9.66 9.52
C LEU A 44 9.88 9.80 8.13
N LEU A 45 8.90 10.69 8.03
CA LEU A 45 8.08 10.97 6.85
C LEU A 45 7.71 12.46 6.83
N SER A 46 7.30 12.97 5.66
CA SER A 46 6.73 14.31 5.56
C SER A 46 5.33 14.37 6.17
N GLU A 47 4.93 15.54 6.66
CA GLU A 47 3.60 15.80 7.22
C GLU A 47 2.46 15.33 6.30
N LEU A 48 2.55 15.64 5.00
CA LEU A 48 1.56 15.20 4.01
C LEU A 48 1.37 13.68 4.00
N LYS A 49 2.45 12.91 4.14
CA LYS A 49 2.40 11.45 4.15
C LYS A 49 1.81 10.91 5.45
N LEU A 50 2.15 11.52 6.59
CA LEU A 50 1.58 11.13 7.88
C LEU A 50 0.06 11.36 7.90
N ARG A 51 -0.39 12.54 7.45
CA ARG A 51 -1.82 12.85 7.28
C ARG A 51 -2.51 11.86 6.35
N SER A 52 -1.87 11.55 5.21
CA SER A 52 -2.39 10.57 4.27
C SER A 52 -2.52 9.17 4.89
N ILE A 53 -1.58 8.73 5.73
CA ILE A 53 -1.64 7.41 6.39
C ILE A 53 -2.83 7.33 7.35
N ILE A 54 -3.05 8.36 8.18
CA ILE A 54 -4.15 8.41 9.14
C ILE A 54 -5.50 8.43 8.40
N GLU A 55 -5.62 9.27 7.37
CA GLU A 55 -6.85 9.34 6.59
C GLU A 55 -7.11 8.03 5.83
N ASN A 56 -6.08 7.44 5.22
CA ASN A 56 -6.18 6.15 4.53
C ASN A 56 -6.63 5.05 5.49
N ALA A 57 -6.14 5.03 6.73
CA ALA A 57 -6.57 4.04 7.72
C ALA A 57 -8.08 4.14 8.01
N LYS A 58 -8.61 5.36 8.16
CA LYS A 58 -10.06 5.60 8.33
C LYS A 58 -10.86 5.13 7.11
N GLN A 59 -10.40 5.43 5.90
CA GLN A 59 -11.09 5.02 4.68
C GLN A 59 -11.03 3.49 4.48
N VAL A 60 -9.92 2.84 4.84
CA VAL A 60 -9.81 1.38 4.81
C VAL A 60 -10.80 0.72 5.77
N LEU A 61 -11.01 1.27 6.97
CA LEU A 61 -12.04 0.77 7.89
C LEU A 61 -13.45 0.86 7.28
N LYS A 62 -13.78 1.95 6.59
CA LYS A 62 -15.07 2.07 5.88
C LYS A 62 -15.21 1.03 4.77
N ILE A 63 -14.15 0.80 3.99
CA ILE A 63 -14.14 -0.26 2.96
C ILE A 63 -14.32 -1.64 3.61
N GLN A 64 -13.68 -1.90 4.76
CA GLN A 64 -13.87 -3.14 5.50
C GLN A 64 -15.31 -3.32 6.00
N GLN A 65 -15.97 -2.24 6.42
CA GLN A 65 -17.39 -2.28 6.80
C GLN A 65 -18.31 -2.58 5.62
N GLU A 66 -18.02 -2.04 4.43
CA GLU A 66 -18.85 -2.22 3.22
C GLU A 66 -18.63 -3.59 2.55
N PHE A 67 -17.38 -4.08 2.49
CA PHE A 67 -17.00 -5.30 1.76
C PHE A 67 -16.59 -6.47 2.66
N GLY A 68 -16.73 -6.31 3.98
CA GLY A 68 -16.30 -7.26 5.02
C GLY A 68 -14.78 -7.30 5.24
N SER A 69 -13.97 -7.18 4.19
CA SER A 69 -12.52 -7.04 4.30
C SER A 69 -11.89 -6.30 3.12
N PHE A 70 -10.76 -5.65 3.35
CA PHE A 70 -9.99 -4.99 2.29
C PHE A 70 -9.47 -6.01 1.25
N SER A 71 -9.17 -7.24 1.67
CA SER A 71 -8.77 -8.31 0.74
C SER A 71 -9.90 -8.70 -0.21
N ASN A 72 -11.14 -8.82 0.31
CA ASN A 72 -12.32 -9.11 -0.52
C ASN A 72 -12.57 -7.99 -1.51
N TYR A 73 -12.49 -6.74 -1.06
CA TYR A 73 -12.58 -5.56 -1.93
C TYR A 73 -11.55 -5.65 -3.08
N CYS A 74 -10.26 -5.85 -2.79
CA CYS A 74 -9.24 -5.99 -3.83
C CYS A 74 -9.47 -7.18 -4.78
N ARG A 75 -9.93 -8.32 -4.26
CA ARG A 75 -10.26 -9.52 -5.05
C ARG A 75 -11.46 -9.31 -5.97
N GLY A 76 -12.42 -8.47 -5.57
CA GLY A 76 -13.59 -8.11 -6.37
C GLY A 76 -13.20 -7.51 -7.72
N PHE A 77 -12.24 -6.58 -7.75
CA PHE A 77 -11.72 -5.99 -9.01
C PHE A 77 -11.00 -7.00 -9.91
N LEU A 78 -10.60 -8.13 -9.35
CA LEU A 78 -9.86 -9.18 -10.06
C LEU A 78 -10.77 -10.33 -10.51
N ASN A 79 -12.09 -10.21 -10.32
CA ASN A 79 -13.06 -11.28 -10.55
C ASN A 79 -12.64 -12.57 -9.83
N HIS A 80 -12.04 -12.46 -8.65
CA HIS A 80 -11.49 -13.56 -7.85
C HIS A 80 -10.47 -14.47 -8.58
N LYS A 81 -9.94 -14.04 -9.74
CA LYS A 81 -8.92 -14.78 -10.49
C LYS A 81 -7.58 -14.06 -10.41
N PRO A 82 -6.51 -14.73 -9.92
CA PRO A 82 -5.18 -14.13 -9.92
C PRO A 82 -4.77 -13.84 -11.36
N ILE A 83 -4.24 -12.64 -11.61
CA ILE A 83 -3.67 -12.33 -12.92
C ILE A 83 -2.32 -13.04 -12.98
N LYS A 84 -2.26 -14.14 -13.74
CA LYS A 84 -1.01 -14.78 -14.10
C LYS A 84 -0.42 -14.00 -15.28
N SER A 85 0.70 -13.34 -15.07
CA SER A 85 1.49 -12.79 -16.17
C SER A 85 2.87 -13.41 -16.13
N TYR A 86 3.20 -14.13 -17.19
CA TYR A 86 4.51 -14.74 -17.36
C TYR A 86 5.43 -13.71 -18.00
N PHE A 87 6.35 -13.16 -17.22
CA PHE A 87 7.41 -12.28 -17.73
C PHE A 87 8.73 -13.01 -17.61
N ARG A 88 9.47 -13.09 -18.72
CA ARG A 88 10.77 -13.77 -18.78
C ARG A 88 11.87 -12.92 -18.15
N TYR A 89 11.69 -11.60 -18.12
CA TYR A 89 12.65 -10.65 -17.57
C TYR A 89 11.96 -9.57 -16.74
N GLY A 90 12.58 -9.13 -15.63
CA GLY A 90 12.04 -8.07 -14.76
C GLY A 90 11.76 -6.74 -15.49
N ARG A 91 12.50 -6.44 -16.56
CA ARG A 91 12.27 -5.26 -17.42
C ARG A 91 10.98 -5.31 -18.24
N GLN A 92 10.38 -6.49 -18.42
CA GLN A 92 9.13 -6.67 -19.16
C GLN A 92 7.90 -6.45 -18.27
N VAL A 93 8.10 -6.36 -16.96
CA VAL A 93 7.04 -6.09 -16.01
C VAL A 93 6.59 -4.63 -16.20
N PRO A 94 5.34 -4.39 -16.64
CA PRO A 94 4.86 -3.04 -16.87
C PRO A 94 4.76 -2.29 -15.54
N ALA A 95 5.03 -0.99 -15.51
CA ALA A 95 4.92 -0.20 -14.28
C ALA A 95 3.46 0.09 -13.85
N LYS A 96 2.48 -0.23 -14.70
CA LYS A 96 1.05 -0.05 -14.48
C LYS A 96 0.25 -1.00 -15.36
N SER A 97 -0.98 -1.28 -14.97
CA SER A 97 -1.97 -2.05 -15.73
C SER A 97 -3.32 -1.31 -15.79
N PRO A 98 -4.18 -1.59 -16.78
CA PRO A 98 -5.54 -1.02 -16.81
C PRO A 98 -6.33 -1.31 -15.53
N LYS A 99 -6.16 -2.49 -14.94
CA LYS A 99 -6.79 -2.86 -13.66
C LYS A 99 -6.26 -2.05 -12.48
N SER A 100 -4.96 -1.81 -12.40
CA SER A 100 -4.39 -0.95 -11.35
C SER A 100 -4.81 0.51 -11.51
N GLU A 101 -5.05 0.99 -12.73
CA GLU A 101 -5.62 2.33 -12.95
C GLU A 101 -7.06 2.41 -12.46
N LEU A 102 -7.88 1.38 -12.72
CA LEU A 102 -9.25 1.30 -12.20
C LEU A 102 -9.29 1.28 -10.68
N ILE A 103 -8.52 0.39 -10.04
CA ILE A 103 -8.44 0.29 -8.58
C ILE A 103 -7.92 1.59 -7.97
N SER A 104 -6.89 2.20 -8.57
CA SER A 104 -6.35 3.49 -8.11
C SER A 104 -7.39 4.60 -8.17
N LYS A 105 -8.17 4.70 -9.26
CA LYS A 105 -9.24 5.68 -9.39
C LYS A 105 -10.33 5.47 -8.34
N ASP A 106 -10.75 4.23 -8.10
CA ASP A 106 -11.79 3.92 -7.10
C ASP A 106 -11.31 4.26 -5.68
N LEU A 107 -10.07 3.89 -5.33
CA LEU A 107 -9.47 4.24 -4.04
C LEU A 107 -9.36 5.76 -3.85
N ILE A 108 -8.96 6.51 -4.89
CA ILE A 108 -8.92 7.98 -4.82
C ILE A 108 -10.34 8.55 -4.64
N GLN A 109 -11.34 8.02 -5.35
CA GLN A 109 -12.74 8.45 -5.20
C GLN A 109 -13.29 8.18 -3.79
N ARG A 110 -12.84 7.10 -3.15
CA ARG A 110 -13.15 6.77 -1.74
C ARG A 110 -12.38 7.63 -0.73
N GLY A 111 -11.57 8.58 -1.19
CA GLY A 111 -10.84 9.52 -0.33
C GLY A 111 -9.47 9.04 0.12
N LEU A 112 -8.93 7.96 -0.47
CA LEU A 112 -7.56 7.59 -0.18
C LEU A 112 -6.55 8.49 -0.91
N HIS A 113 -5.48 8.85 -0.21
CA HIS A 113 -4.42 9.74 -0.68
C HIS A 113 -3.11 8.99 -0.93
N CYS A 114 -2.27 9.57 -1.79
CA CYS A 114 -0.95 9.02 -2.19
C CYS A 114 -1.01 7.63 -2.86
N ILE A 115 -2.15 7.27 -3.48
CA ILE A 115 -2.34 5.99 -4.17
C ILE A 115 -2.42 6.21 -5.68
N GLY A 116 -1.27 6.13 -6.34
CA GLY A 116 -1.18 6.17 -7.80
C GLY A 116 -1.24 4.76 -8.43
N PRO A 117 -1.53 4.65 -9.74
CA PRO A 117 -1.63 3.37 -10.44
C PRO A 117 -0.38 2.48 -10.31
N THR A 118 0.81 3.07 -10.29
CA THR A 118 2.07 2.35 -10.10
C THR A 118 2.20 1.78 -8.69
N MET A 119 1.76 2.52 -7.66
CA MET A 119 1.74 2.02 -6.28
C MET A 119 0.78 0.86 -6.13
N VAL A 120 -0.42 0.97 -6.72
CA VAL A 120 -1.42 -0.11 -6.73
C VAL A 120 -0.88 -1.34 -7.47
N TYR A 121 -0.21 -1.15 -8.59
CA TYR A 121 0.38 -2.25 -9.35
C TYR A 121 1.46 -2.98 -8.55
N SER A 122 2.41 -2.26 -7.94
CA SER A 122 3.42 -2.86 -7.06
C SER A 122 2.79 -3.56 -5.86
N PHE A 123 1.72 -2.99 -5.28
CA PHE A 123 0.96 -3.63 -4.21
C PHE A 123 0.33 -4.94 -4.68
N MET A 124 -0.29 -4.96 -5.87
CA MET A 124 -0.89 -6.17 -6.43
C MET A 124 0.13 -7.29 -6.64
N GLN A 125 1.35 -6.94 -7.05
CA GLN A 125 2.45 -7.90 -7.20
C GLN A 125 2.87 -8.51 -5.86
N VAL A 126 3.10 -7.67 -4.84
CA VAL A 126 3.55 -8.13 -3.51
C VAL A 126 2.43 -8.88 -2.77
N ALA A 127 1.17 -8.46 -2.93
CA ALA A 127 0.01 -9.10 -2.32
C ALA A 127 -0.38 -10.45 -2.97
N GLY A 128 0.34 -10.88 -4.01
CA GLY A 128 0.04 -12.12 -4.76
C GLY A 128 -1.23 -12.03 -5.61
N LEU A 129 -1.78 -10.83 -5.81
CA LEU A 129 -2.89 -10.56 -6.73
C LEU A 129 -2.42 -10.61 -8.19
N HIS A 130 -1.14 -10.31 -8.41
CA HIS A 130 -0.41 -10.50 -9.65
C HIS A 130 0.73 -11.47 -9.38
N GLY A 131 0.60 -12.71 -9.85
CA GLY A 131 1.67 -13.70 -9.73
C GLY A 131 2.77 -13.39 -10.74
N ALA A 132 3.87 -12.79 -10.29
CA ALA A 132 5.13 -12.78 -11.04
C ALA A 132 5.98 -13.95 -10.54
N THR A 133 5.67 -15.16 -10.99
CA THR A 133 6.58 -16.30 -10.82
C THR A 133 7.71 -16.11 -11.82
N THR A 134 8.85 -15.60 -11.38
CA THR A 134 10.10 -15.80 -12.13
C THR A 134 10.35 -17.29 -12.14
N VAL A 135 10.20 -17.91 -13.30
CA VAL A 135 10.61 -19.28 -13.55
C VAL A 135 12.14 -19.27 -13.48
N TYR A 136 12.69 -19.46 -12.28
CA TYR A 136 14.01 -20.05 -12.15
C TYR A 136 13.76 -21.55 -12.28
N GLU A 137 13.82 -22.03 -13.52
CA GLU A 137 14.13 -23.45 -13.76
C GLU A 137 15.62 -23.61 -13.44
N ASP A 138 15.90 -24.62 -12.61
CA ASP A 138 17.23 -25.14 -12.29
C ASP A 138 18.06 -25.49 -13.55
#